data_AF-A0AAN8SE56-F1
#
_entry.id   AF-A0AAN8SE56-F1
#
_cell.length_a   1.000
_cell.length_b   1.000
_cell.length_c   1.000
_cell.angle_alpha   90.00
_cell.angle_beta   90.00
_cell.angle_gamma   90.00
#
_symmetry.space_group_name_H-M   'P 1'
#
loop_
_entity.id
_entity.type
_entity.pdbx_description
1 polymer ?
#
loop_
_entity_poly.entity_id
_entity_poly.type
_entity_poly.pdbx_seq_one_letter_code
_entity_poly.pdbx_strand_id
1 'polypeptide(L)'
;MTLILDILVGENVLNPMTKYVNGGTNSINRKSKTLVFHILVLVAHFLPVNLLSSSDKLSRAVNYLSRYGYIPPVFTDSTASNQLTKEIVSQGLWDLQDFFGLNRTGILDDATLRLMATPRCGLPDKVYRRSNRRKRYTLMGSKWTHSNITYFIRNYSENIGQHMDKKRVKSDIRMALDVWSKHSPLTFTGIKSESADIIILWGKRRHGDKQPFDGPGGTLAHAYTPGPGIGGDTHFDDDETWTAGVDHGTNLLQAATHELGHALGLGHSRLTKAVMAPTYKGYEADLALDEDDIRGITYLYKFMTINTKAHGSKHPTRNTMNELCHLDEKIDTMFTDAYLNTYVFVDSKFWEITEEGISSGYPKSISSRWPRAPSNIDAALNYNKHTYFFKASSRLSFNGSKYWRYNKHTLIADYPKSISKGFAGVPDNIDAAFMWKGKIHFFKGKNYYKYTTDLARANKVVGKPISKWRGVPNDITAAFQDKKNKYFILKKGKYYKLRSETKEVDTRAKPPYPRPFKDWWLNCGKPPIGLNVFL
;
A
#
# COMPACT_ATOMS: atom_id res chain seq x y z
N MET A 1 29.55 -6.76 21.02
CA MET A 1 30.31 -7.96 20.58
C MET A 1 29.37 -9.16 20.39
N THR A 2 28.54 -9.51 21.37
CA THR A 2 27.58 -10.64 21.33
C THR A 2 26.57 -10.55 20.17
N LEU A 3 26.01 -9.35 19.92
CA LEU A 3 25.06 -9.11 18.83
C LEU A 3 25.65 -9.40 17.42
N ILE A 4 26.93 -9.07 17.22
CA ILE A 4 27.61 -9.21 15.92
C ILE A 4 27.87 -10.69 15.62
N LEU A 5 28.38 -11.42 16.61
CA LEU A 5 28.72 -12.84 16.46
C LEU A 5 27.47 -13.71 16.24
N ASP A 6 26.38 -13.41 16.95
CA ASP A 6 25.17 -14.21 16.82
C ASP A 6 24.43 -14.02 15.48
N ILE A 7 24.44 -12.79 14.92
CA ILE A 7 23.80 -12.49 13.62
C ILE A 7 24.63 -13.03 12.44
N LEU A 8 25.94 -13.16 12.60
CA LEU A 8 26.84 -13.64 11.55
C LEU A 8 26.99 -15.16 11.55
N VAL A 9 26.86 -15.83 12.70
CA VAL A 9 27.28 -17.24 12.85
C VAL A 9 26.15 -18.16 13.37
N GLY A 10 25.05 -17.60 13.91
CA GLY A 10 23.97 -18.36 14.54
C GLY A 10 24.39 -18.97 15.90
N GLU A 11 23.41 -19.34 16.73
CA GLU A 11 23.63 -19.74 18.14
C GLU A 11 24.51 -21.01 18.34
N ASN A 12 24.80 -21.77 17.27
CA ASN A 12 25.40 -23.10 17.38
C ASN A 12 26.94 -23.15 17.33
N VAL A 13 27.66 -22.03 17.24
CA VAL A 13 29.13 -22.04 17.05
C VAL A 13 29.93 -21.59 18.29
N LEU A 14 29.28 -21.01 19.31
CA LEU A 14 29.99 -20.47 20.49
C LEU A 14 30.30 -21.50 21.59
N ASN A 15 29.86 -22.75 21.44
CA ASN A 15 29.94 -23.76 22.51
C ASN A 15 31.31 -24.49 22.71
N PRO A 16 32.36 -24.40 21.85
CA PRO A 16 33.63 -25.06 22.16
C PRO A 16 34.63 -24.19 22.94
N MET A 17 34.60 -22.86 22.80
CA MET A 17 35.65 -21.97 23.34
C MET A 17 35.53 -21.72 24.86
N THR A 18 34.32 -21.70 25.40
CA THR A 18 34.07 -21.49 26.85
C THR A 18 34.45 -22.71 27.70
N LYS A 19 34.53 -23.91 27.12
CA LYS A 19 34.99 -25.12 27.82
C LYS A 19 36.49 -25.19 28.04
N TYR A 20 37.30 -24.49 27.23
CA TYR A 20 38.76 -24.52 27.35
C TYR A 20 39.32 -23.57 28.41
N VAL A 21 38.59 -22.51 28.77
CA VAL A 21 39.06 -21.50 29.74
C VAL A 21 38.74 -21.89 31.20
N ASN A 22 37.71 -22.70 31.42
CA ASN A 22 37.27 -23.11 32.77
C ASN A 22 37.88 -24.44 33.25
N GLY A 23 38.70 -25.10 32.43
CA GLY A 23 39.46 -26.29 32.84
C GLY A 23 40.81 -25.88 33.43
N GLY A 24 40.88 -25.81 34.77
CA GLY A 24 42.10 -25.45 35.48
C GLY A 24 43.29 -26.33 35.10
N THR A 25 44.43 -25.70 34.80
CA THR A 25 45.71 -26.41 34.63
C THR A 25 46.80 -25.70 35.41
N ASN A 26 47.16 -26.27 36.55
CA ASN A 26 48.50 -26.11 37.12
C ASN A 26 49.49 -26.89 36.24
N SER A 27 50.62 -26.25 35.92
CA SER A 27 51.76 -26.74 35.11
C SER A 27 51.65 -26.55 33.58
N ILE A 28 52.14 -25.40 33.09
CA ILE A 28 52.40 -25.14 31.67
C ILE A 28 53.89 -24.83 31.48
N ASN A 29 54.61 -25.67 30.73
CA ASN A 29 56.05 -25.54 30.42
C ASN A 29 56.33 -24.30 29.52
N ARG A 30 57.56 -23.76 29.57
CA ARG A 30 57.99 -22.49 28.92
C ARG A 30 57.72 -22.46 27.41
N LYS A 31 57.84 -23.59 26.70
CA LYS A 31 57.49 -23.73 25.27
C LYS A 31 55.99 -23.55 25.01
N SER A 32 55.13 -24.05 25.90
CA SER A 32 53.67 -23.84 25.83
C SER A 32 53.28 -22.40 26.17
N LYS A 33 54.03 -21.70 27.02
CA LYS A 33 53.82 -20.26 27.26
C LYS A 33 54.14 -19.43 26.01
N THR A 34 55.19 -19.77 25.27
CA THR A 34 55.51 -19.11 24.00
C THR A 34 54.46 -19.40 22.92
N LEU A 35 53.97 -20.64 22.83
CA LEU A 35 52.89 -20.99 21.90
C LEU A 35 51.58 -20.27 22.25
N VAL A 36 51.20 -20.23 23.53
CA VAL A 36 50.03 -19.47 24.02
C VAL A 36 50.21 -17.98 23.77
N PHE A 37 51.41 -17.43 23.91
CA PHE A 37 51.70 -16.03 23.57
C PHE A 37 51.57 -15.76 22.07
N HIS A 38 52.07 -16.65 21.19
CA HIS A 38 51.90 -16.49 19.74
C HIS A 38 50.43 -16.65 19.32
N ILE A 39 49.69 -17.57 19.93
CA ILE A 39 48.24 -17.71 19.74
C ILE A 39 47.51 -16.46 20.25
N LEU A 40 47.86 -15.92 21.42
CA LEU A 40 47.27 -14.69 21.95
C LEU A 40 47.60 -13.47 21.10
N VAL A 41 48.81 -13.38 20.54
CA VAL A 41 49.22 -12.31 19.62
C VAL A 41 48.48 -12.46 18.27
N LEU A 42 48.38 -13.66 17.71
CA LEU A 42 47.57 -13.94 16.51
C LEU A 42 46.09 -13.60 16.77
N VAL A 43 45.53 -14.05 17.89
CA VAL A 43 44.16 -13.74 18.30
C VAL A 43 43.99 -12.23 18.52
N ALA A 44 44.96 -11.53 19.11
CA ALA A 44 44.92 -10.08 19.31
C ALA A 44 45.07 -9.25 18.02
N HIS A 45 45.67 -9.80 16.95
CA HIS A 45 45.77 -9.14 15.65
C HIS A 45 44.60 -9.49 14.72
N PHE A 46 44.14 -10.75 14.73
CA PHE A 46 43.05 -11.23 13.88
C PHE A 46 41.64 -10.91 14.43
N LEU A 47 41.44 -10.88 15.76
CA LEU A 47 40.14 -10.52 16.34
C LEU A 47 39.70 -9.08 16.04
N PRO A 48 40.50 -8.02 16.26
CA PRO A 48 40.02 -6.65 16.06
C PRO A 48 39.75 -6.34 14.58
N VAL A 49 40.58 -6.84 13.66
CA VAL A 49 40.37 -6.66 12.20
C VAL A 49 39.11 -7.39 11.73
N ASN A 50 38.91 -8.64 12.15
CA ASN A 50 37.69 -9.38 11.83
C ASN A 50 36.45 -8.77 12.50
N LEU A 51 36.56 -8.22 13.72
CA LEU A 51 35.47 -7.51 14.39
C LEU A 51 35.07 -6.23 13.66
N LEU A 52 36.04 -5.43 13.22
CA LEU A 52 35.79 -4.19 12.47
C LEU A 52 35.16 -4.47 11.11
N SER A 53 35.64 -5.49 10.40
CA SER A 53 35.01 -5.94 9.15
C SER A 53 33.59 -6.45 9.37
N SER A 54 33.37 -7.19 10.47
CA SER A 54 32.06 -7.73 10.85
C SER A 54 31.07 -6.65 11.27
N SER A 55 31.53 -5.62 12.00
CA SER A 55 30.68 -4.48 12.40
C SER A 55 30.29 -3.62 11.21
N ASP A 56 31.20 -3.40 10.26
CA ASP A 56 30.92 -2.67 9.02
C ASP A 56 29.89 -3.41 8.15
N LYS A 57 30.07 -4.73 7.95
CA LYS A 57 29.10 -5.56 7.21
C LYS A 57 27.71 -5.49 7.83
N LEU A 58 27.61 -5.57 9.15
CA LEU A 58 26.33 -5.49 9.86
C LEU A 58 25.69 -4.10 9.73
N SER A 59 26.49 -3.03 9.85
CA SER A 59 26.00 -1.65 9.68
C SER A 59 25.42 -1.43 8.28
N ARG A 60 26.13 -1.88 7.24
CA ARG A 60 25.64 -1.82 5.85
C ARG A 60 24.37 -2.64 5.64
N ALA A 61 24.30 -3.84 6.22
CA ALA A 61 23.10 -4.66 6.17
C ALA A 61 21.90 -4.00 6.86
N VAL A 62 22.09 -3.39 8.03
CA VAL A 62 21.03 -2.66 8.74
C VAL A 62 20.53 -1.47 7.90
N ASN A 63 21.45 -0.68 7.33
CA ASN A 63 21.07 0.43 6.45
C ASN A 63 20.30 -0.05 5.22
N TYR A 64 20.74 -1.16 4.60
CA TYR A 64 20.06 -1.80 3.48
C TYR A 64 18.63 -2.21 3.86
N LEU A 65 18.49 -2.95 4.97
CA LEU A 65 17.19 -3.42 5.44
C LEU A 65 16.24 -2.25 5.75
N SER A 66 16.76 -1.17 6.33
CA SER A 66 15.97 0.03 6.63
C SER A 66 15.53 0.73 5.34
N ARG A 67 16.45 0.96 4.40
CA ARG A 67 16.19 1.63 3.14
C ARG A 67 15.12 0.93 2.32
N TYR A 68 15.20 -0.40 2.24
CA TYR A 68 14.28 -1.21 1.43
C TYR A 68 13.04 -1.71 2.20
N GLY A 69 12.89 -1.28 3.46
CA GLY A 69 11.66 -1.42 4.25
C GLY A 69 11.48 -2.77 4.97
N TYR A 70 12.57 -3.51 5.18
CA TYR A 70 12.60 -4.75 5.95
C TYR A 70 12.66 -4.53 7.46
N ILE A 71 13.13 -3.36 7.91
CA ILE A 71 13.14 -2.93 9.31
C ILE A 71 12.72 -1.46 9.43
N PRO A 72 12.36 -0.95 10.63
CA PRO A 72 11.95 0.44 10.80
C PRO A 72 13.07 1.41 10.42
N PRO A 73 12.75 2.65 10.00
CA PRO A 73 13.75 3.65 9.65
C PRO A 73 14.73 3.91 10.80
N VAL A 74 16.02 3.78 10.51
CA VAL A 74 17.08 4.16 11.45
C VAL A 74 17.29 5.67 11.34
N PHE A 75 16.74 6.45 12.27
CA PHE A 75 17.02 7.88 12.33
C PHE A 75 18.42 8.10 12.91
N THR A 76 19.22 8.92 12.24
CA THR A 76 20.59 9.28 12.66
C THR A 76 20.64 10.22 13.87
N ASP A 77 19.48 10.62 14.42
CA ASP A 77 19.41 11.43 15.63
C ASP A 77 19.51 10.55 16.89
N SER A 78 20.51 10.88 17.69
CA SER A 78 21.12 10.13 18.80
C SER A 78 20.25 9.87 20.04
N THR A 79 18.93 9.82 19.90
CA THR A 79 18.00 9.42 20.98
C THR A 79 17.14 8.21 20.63
N ALA A 80 17.14 7.75 19.36
CA ALA A 80 16.37 6.59 18.89
C ALA A 80 17.23 5.35 18.55
N SER A 81 18.55 5.39 18.74
CA SER A 81 19.46 4.26 18.49
C SER A 81 19.27 3.07 19.45
N ASN A 82 18.39 3.18 20.44
CA ASN A 82 18.16 2.17 21.49
C ASN A 82 17.07 1.12 21.20
N GLN A 83 16.57 0.98 19.96
CA GLN A 83 15.48 0.03 19.65
C GLN A 83 15.70 -0.95 18.49
N LEU A 84 16.90 -1.06 17.94
CA LEU A 84 17.24 -2.14 16.99
C LEU A 84 17.74 -3.36 17.74
N THR A 85 16.82 -4.27 18.07
CA THR A 85 17.15 -5.53 18.74
C THR A 85 17.63 -6.58 17.73
N LYS A 86 18.35 -7.61 18.21
CA LYS A 86 18.79 -8.77 17.43
C LYS A 86 17.63 -9.39 16.66
N GLU A 87 16.47 -9.45 17.29
CA GLU A 87 15.25 -10.05 16.76
C GLU A 87 14.71 -9.25 15.57
N ILE A 88 14.76 -7.91 15.62
CA ILE A 88 14.31 -7.05 14.52
C ILE A 88 15.21 -7.23 13.30
N VAL A 89 16.53 -7.23 13.48
CA VAL A 89 17.48 -7.40 12.39
C VAL A 89 17.37 -8.80 11.79
N SER A 90 17.30 -9.84 12.63
CA SER A 90 17.17 -11.23 12.18
C SER A 90 15.86 -11.46 11.43
N GLN A 91 14.75 -10.87 11.90
CA GLN A 91 13.47 -10.93 11.18
C GLN A 91 13.53 -10.17 9.86
N GLY A 92 14.20 -9.02 9.81
CA GLY A 92 14.42 -8.27 8.57
C GLY A 92 15.22 -9.05 7.53
N LEU A 93 16.28 -9.75 7.96
CA LEU A 93 17.08 -10.64 7.10
C LEU A 93 16.24 -11.82 6.59
N TRP A 94 15.46 -12.45 7.48
CA TRP A 94 14.54 -13.53 7.10
C TRP A 94 13.54 -13.06 6.03
N ASP A 95 13.00 -11.86 6.21
CA ASP A 95 12.02 -11.25 5.34
C ASP A 95 12.60 -10.87 3.96
N LEU A 96 13.86 -10.45 3.91
CA LEU A 96 14.63 -10.20 2.69
C LEU A 96 14.90 -11.51 1.95
N GLN A 97 15.37 -12.52 2.67
CA GLN A 97 15.63 -13.85 2.11
C GLN A 97 14.35 -14.46 1.53
N ASP A 98 13.19 -14.36 2.20
CA ASP A 98 11.90 -14.81 1.65
C ASP A 98 11.48 -14.05 0.40
N PHE A 99 11.80 -12.75 0.30
CA PHE A 99 11.44 -11.93 -0.86
C PHE A 99 12.20 -12.38 -2.11
N PHE A 100 13.52 -12.63 -1.97
CA PHE A 100 14.40 -13.02 -3.06
C PHE A 100 14.55 -14.55 -3.25
N GLY A 101 13.84 -15.35 -2.45
CA GLY A 101 13.86 -16.81 -2.55
C GLY A 101 15.14 -17.49 -2.05
N LEU A 102 15.91 -16.80 -1.19
CA LEU A 102 17.04 -17.39 -0.48
C LEU A 102 16.57 -18.28 0.68
N ASN A 103 17.49 -19.06 1.24
CA ASN A 103 17.22 -19.80 2.48
C ASN A 103 16.90 -18.82 3.61
N ARG A 104 15.77 -19.04 4.30
CA ARG A 104 15.23 -18.13 5.31
C ARG A 104 15.89 -18.36 6.67
N THR A 105 17.16 -18.02 6.74
CA THR A 105 18.06 -18.29 7.87
C THR A 105 17.98 -17.18 8.93
N GLY A 106 17.60 -15.96 8.56
CA GLY A 106 17.62 -14.80 9.46
C GLY A 106 19.02 -14.33 9.87
N ILE A 107 20.07 -14.89 9.26
CA ILE A 107 21.48 -14.53 9.48
C ILE A 107 22.04 -13.84 8.24
N LEU A 108 23.08 -13.04 8.43
CA LEU A 108 23.77 -12.34 7.34
C LEU A 108 24.81 -13.27 6.70
N ASP A 109 24.33 -14.26 5.95
CA ASP A 109 25.16 -15.22 5.23
C ASP A 109 25.74 -14.66 3.91
N ASP A 110 26.70 -15.38 3.32
CA ASP A 110 27.38 -14.96 2.09
C ASP A 110 26.43 -14.77 0.91
N ALA A 111 25.36 -15.57 0.82
CA ALA A 111 24.35 -15.43 -0.22
C ALA A 111 23.57 -14.12 -0.05
N THR A 112 23.21 -13.78 1.18
CA THR A 112 22.53 -12.52 1.52
C THR A 112 23.42 -11.32 1.27
N LEU A 113 24.72 -11.41 1.59
CA LEU A 113 25.70 -10.36 1.31
C LEU A 113 25.88 -10.13 -0.20
N ARG A 114 25.95 -11.18 -1.00
CA ARG A 114 26.04 -11.08 -2.47
C ARG A 114 24.78 -10.43 -3.05
N LEU A 115 23.61 -10.80 -2.55
CA LEU A 115 22.34 -10.17 -2.93
C LEU A 115 22.34 -8.68 -2.59
N MET A 116 22.75 -8.30 -1.38
CA MET A 116 22.80 -6.89 -0.95
C MET A 116 23.80 -6.05 -1.75
N ALA A 117 24.85 -6.68 -2.30
CA ALA A 117 25.83 -6.01 -3.16
C ALA A 117 25.39 -5.87 -4.61
N THR A 118 24.27 -6.48 -5.01
CA THR A 118 23.76 -6.40 -6.38
C THR A 118 23.11 -5.03 -6.62
N PRO A 119 23.48 -4.30 -7.69
CA PRO A 119 22.83 -3.04 -8.04
C PRO A 119 21.31 -3.23 -8.23
N ARG A 120 20.52 -2.21 -7.89
CA ARG A 120 19.05 -2.34 -7.81
C ARG A 120 18.32 -0.99 -7.91
N CYS A 121 16.99 -1.06 -8.02
CA CYS A 121 16.10 0.08 -7.84
C CYS A 121 16.12 0.58 -6.38
N GLY A 122 16.01 1.91 -6.23
CA GLY A 122 16.06 2.64 -4.96
C GLY A 122 14.76 2.61 -4.14
N LEU A 123 13.66 2.13 -4.71
CA LEU A 123 12.39 2.04 -4.01
C LEU A 123 12.35 0.88 -3.01
N PRO A 124 11.57 0.99 -1.92
CA PRO A 124 11.46 -0.09 -0.95
C PRO A 124 10.67 -1.30 -1.49
N ASP A 125 11.20 -2.51 -1.25
CA ASP A 125 10.53 -3.79 -1.55
C ASP A 125 9.27 -3.98 -0.71
N LYS A 126 9.37 -3.52 0.54
CA LYS A 126 8.29 -3.52 1.51
C LYS A 126 8.04 -2.09 1.95
N VAL A 127 7.05 -1.44 1.36
CA VAL A 127 6.51 -0.22 1.99
C VAL A 127 6.03 -0.62 3.38
N TYR A 128 6.40 0.11 4.44
CA TYR A 128 5.89 -0.07 5.82
C TYR A 128 4.38 0.19 5.89
N ARG A 129 3.63 -0.71 5.27
CA ARG A 129 2.18 -0.86 5.18
C ARG A 129 1.96 -2.37 5.28
N ARG A 130 1.53 -2.82 6.46
CA ARG A 130 1.25 -4.20 6.88
C ARG A 130 0.50 -5.02 5.81
N SER A 131 1.19 -5.65 4.87
CA SER A 131 0.58 -6.57 3.90
C SER A 131 1.50 -7.76 3.60
N ASN A 132 1.40 -8.79 4.45
CA ASN A 132 1.91 -10.14 4.20
C ASN A 132 0.89 -10.97 3.39
N ARG A 133 0.62 -10.60 2.14
CA ARG A 133 -0.04 -11.52 1.18
C ARG A 133 0.57 -11.39 -0.21
N ARG A 134 1.17 -12.49 -0.68
CA ARG A 134 1.69 -12.66 -2.05
C ARG A 134 0.54 -12.49 -3.04
N LYS A 135 0.52 -11.36 -3.76
CA LYS A 135 -0.23 -11.22 -5.01
C LYS A 135 0.54 -11.97 -6.12
N ARG A 136 -0.15 -12.32 -7.21
CA ARG A 136 0.49 -12.88 -8.41
C ARG A 136 1.16 -11.81 -9.30
N TYR A 137 1.31 -10.56 -8.82
CA TYR A 137 2.02 -9.40 -9.40
C TYR A 137 1.96 -8.20 -8.42
N THR A 138 2.91 -7.27 -8.46
CA THR A 138 3.03 -6.19 -7.47
C THR A 138 2.59 -4.82 -8.00
N LEU A 139 1.84 -4.05 -7.20
CA LEU A 139 1.37 -2.69 -7.51
C LEU A 139 1.72 -1.73 -6.36
N MET A 140 2.22 -0.52 -6.64
CA MET A 140 2.56 0.47 -5.60
C MET A 140 1.39 1.37 -5.17
N GLY A 141 0.27 1.39 -5.91
CA GLY A 141 -1.03 1.81 -5.37
C GLY A 141 -1.71 3.04 -6.00
N SER A 142 -1.13 3.67 -7.02
CA SER A 142 -1.81 4.66 -7.88
C SER A 142 -1.66 4.30 -9.37
N LYS A 143 -2.48 4.91 -10.22
CA LYS A 143 -2.43 4.77 -11.69
C LYS A 143 -2.79 6.08 -12.36
N TRP A 144 -2.30 6.29 -13.58
CA TRP A 144 -2.78 7.38 -14.42
C TRP A 144 -4.27 7.22 -14.74
N THR A 145 -4.98 8.34 -14.87
CA THR A 145 -6.42 8.37 -15.17
C THR A 145 -6.73 8.55 -16.65
N HIS A 146 -5.73 8.99 -17.41
CA HIS A 146 -5.75 9.15 -18.87
C HIS A 146 -4.85 8.10 -19.53
N SER A 147 -5.08 7.85 -20.82
CA SER A 147 -4.31 6.86 -21.58
C SER A 147 -3.10 7.45 -22.30
N ASN A 148 -3.11 8.74 -22.66
CA ASN A 148 -1.96 9.37 -23.31
C ASN A 148 -1.04 10.04 -22.30
N ILE A 149 -0.02 9.31 -21.83
CA ILE A 149 0.91 9.79 -20.83
C ILE A 149 2.00 10.61 -21.52
N THR A 150 2.16 11.86 -21.09
CA THR A 150 3.20 12.75 -21.60
C THR A 150 4.50 12.56 -20.82
N TYR A 151 5.64 12.60 -21.50
CA TYR A 151 6.94 12.54 -20.85
C TYR A 151 7.89 13.61 -21.35
N PHE A 152 8.79 14.06 -20.49
CA PHE A 152 9.81 15.06 -20.82
C PHE A 152 11.16 14.65 -20.24
N ILE A 153 12.18 14.59 -21.09
CA ILE A 153 13.57 14.41 -20.66
C ILE A 153 14.13 15.78 -20.31
N ARG A 154 14.22 16.07 -19.00
CA ARG A 154 14.64 17.37 -18.46
C ARG A 154 16.12 17.65 -18.72
N ASN A 155 16.97 16.67 -18.43
CA ASN A 155 18.41 16.73 -18.69
C ASN A 155 18.93 15.36 -19.16
N TYR A 156 20.23 15.26 -19.40
CA TYR A 156 20.93 14.02 -19.78
C TYR A 156 22.09 13.82 -18.81
N SER A 157 22.57 12.58 -18.71
CA SER A 157 23.78 12.25 -17.95
C SER A 157 24.96 13.15 -18.30
N GLU A 158 25.77 13.53 -17.31
CA GLU A 158 27.03 14.25 -17.53
C GLU A 158 28.03 13.43 -18.37
N ASN A 159 27.91 12.10 -18.38
CA ASN A 159 28.77 11.18 -19.14
C ASN A 159 28.23 10.92 -20.57
N ILE A 160 27.28 11.72 -21.05
CA ILE A 160 26.79 11.63 -22.43
C ILE A 160 27.94 11.86 -23.43
N GLY A 161 28.04 10.99 -24.44
CA GLY A 161 29.10 10.97 -25.45
C GLY A 161 30.19 9.94 -25.22
N GLN A 162 30.32 9.36 -24.01
CA GLN A 162 31.28 8.28 -23.75
C GLN A 162 30.73 6.92 -24.18
N HIS A 163 29.55 6.56 -23.67
CA HIS A 163 28.91 5.26 -23.92
C HIS A 163 27.48 5.35 -24.47
N MET A 164 26.93 6.57 -24.58
CA MET A 164 25.59 6.85 -25.11
C MET A 164 25.55 8.26 -25.71
N ASP A 165 24.71 8.49 -26.71
CA ASP A 165 24.40 9.85 -27.19
C ASP A 165 22.92 10.22 -26.91
N LYS A 166 22.57 11.51 -27.05
CA LYS A 166 21.21 12.00 -26.77
C LYS A 166 20.14 11.35 -27.65
N LYS A 167 20.47 10.98 -28.88
CA LYS A 167 19.53 10.31 -29.81
C LYS A 167 19.26 8.89 -29.31
N ARG A 168 20.31 8.19 -28.86
CA ARG A 168 20.21 6.86 -28.29
C ARG A 168 19.43 6.85 -26.98
N VAL A 169 19.69 7.80 -26.08
CA VAL A 169 18.90 7.97 -24.84
C VAL A 169 17.42 8.13 -25.15
N LYS A 170 17.05 9.01 -26.09
CA LYS A 170 15.65 9.19 -26.51
C LYS A 170 15.04 7.90 -27.08
N SER A 171 15.82 7.16 -27.86
CA SER A 171 15.41 5.88 -28.43
C SER A 171 15.14 4.85 -27.34
N ASP A 172 16.05 4.69 -26.38
CA ASP A 172 15.94 3.70 -25.31
C ASP A 172 14.77 4.03 -24.37
N ILE A 173 14.56 5.31 -24.02
CA ILE A 173 13.37 5.74 -23.26
C ILE A 173 12.09 5.45 -24.03
N ARG A 174 12.06 5.72 -25.36
CA ARG A 174 10.88 5.43 -26.17
C ARG A 174 10.59 3.93 -26.23
N MET A 175 11.63 3.11 -26.41
CA MET A 175 11.54 1.65 -26.42
C MET A 175 11.04 1.11 -25.08
N ALA A 176 11.55 1.62 -23.96
CA ALA A 176 11.09 1.26 -22.62
C ALA A 176 9.58 1.51 -22.44
N LEU A 177 9.09 2.68 -22.87
CA LEU A 177 7.65 2.99 -22.87
C LEU A 177 6.85 2.10 -23.83
N ASP A 178 7.42 1.76 -24.99
CA ASP A 178 6.78 0.90 -25.98
C ASP A 178 6.53 -0.51 -25.44
N VAL A 179 7.48 -1.07 -24.67
CA VAL A 179 7.32 -2.36 -24.00
C VAL A 179 6.04 -2.40 -23.16
N TRP A 180 5.75 -1.34 -22.39
CA TRP A 180 4.52 -1.22 -21.60
C TRP A 180 3.27 -0.96 -22.45
N SER A 181 3.38 -0.15 -23.50
CA SER A 181 2.25 0.14 -24.41
C SER A 181 1.75 -1.10 -25.17
N LYS A 182 2.61 -2.09 -25.43
CA LYS A 182 2.20 -3.33 -26.13
C LYS A 182 1.17 -4.16 -25.34
N HIS A 183 1.19 -4.05 -24.02
CA HIS A 183 0.33 -4.81 -23.10
C HIS A 183 -0.64 -3.91 -22.34
N SER A 184 -0.83 -2.69 -22.81
CA SER A 184 -1.73 -1.73 -22.20
C SER A 184 -2.33 -0.82 -23.27
N PRO A 185 -3.44 -0.15 -22.98
CA PRO A 185 -4.02 0.88 -23.84
C PRO A 185 -3.30 2.23 -23.77
N LEU A 186 -2.17 2.30 -23.06
CA LEU A 186 -1.44 3.53 -22.88
C LEU A 186 -0.71 3.93 -24.15
N THR A 187 -0.75 5.21 -24.46
CA THR A 187 0.08 5.85 -25.47
C THR A 187 1.02 6.83 -24.79
N PHE A 188 2.15 7.11 -25.43
CA PHE A 188 3.17 7.98 -24.85
C PHE A 188 3.53 9.09 -25.81
N THR A 189 3.54 10.33 -25.30
CA THR A 189 3.89 11.51 -26.10
C THR A 189 5.03 12.27 -25.45
N GLY A 190 6.17 12.34 -26.13
CA GLY A 190 7.28 13.19 -25.70
C GLY A 190 6.94 14.66 -25.91
N ILE A 191 7.02 15.47 -24.85
CA ILE A 191 6.86 16.93 -24.90
C ILE A 191 8.15 17.62 -24.45
N LYS A 192 8.22 18.96 -24.60
CA LYS A 192 9.37 19.79 -24.20
C LYS A 192 8.99 20.76 -23.08
N SER A 193 8.28 20.27 -22.07
CA SER A 193 7.72 21.07 -20.99
C SER A 193 7.74 20.29 -19.68
N GLU A 194 7.97 20.98 -18.56
CA GLU A 194 7.85 20.42 -17.22
C GLU A 194 6.40 20.17 -16.79
N SER A 195 5.43 20.51 -17.64
CA SER A 195 4.04 20.11 -17.46
C SER A 195 3.75 18.65 -17.88
N ALA A 196 4.79 17.85 -18.16
CA ALA A 196 4.66 16.45 -18.53
C ALA A 196 4.18 15.61 -17.33
N ASP A 197 3.49 14.50 -17.60
CA ASP A 197 3.08 13.55 -16.57
C ASP A 197 4.29 12.83 -15.95
N ILE A 198 5.34 12.59 -16.74
CA ILE A 198 6.57 11.94 -16.32
C ILE A 198 7.75 12.83 -16.70
N ILE A 199 8.45 13.39 -15.71
CA ILE A 199 9.72 14.05 -15.93
C ILE A 199 10.86 13.04 -15.70
N ILE A 200 11.72 12.90 -16.71
CA ILE A 200 12.88 12.02 -16.68
C ILE A 200 14.14 12.87 -16.51
N LEU A 201 14.96 12.56 -15.51
CA LEU A 201 16.18 13.30 -15.22
C LEU A 201 17.31 12.44 -14.64
N TRP A 202 18.53 12.95 -14.79
CA TRP A 202 19.75 12.43 -14.17
C TRP A 202 20.17 13.36 -13.03
N GLY A 203 20.52 12.79 -11.89
CA GLY A 203 20.96 13.54 -10.72
C GLY A 203 21.95 12.73 -9.89
N LYS A 204 22.81 13.42 -9.13
CA LYS A 204 23.79 12.78 -8.25
C LYS A 204 23.37 12.95 -6.81
N ARG A 205 23.52 11.90 -6.00
CA ARG A 205 23.29 11.95 -4.54
C ARG A 205 22.01 12.72 -4.18
N ARG A 206 22.09 13.88 -3.53
CA ARG A 206 20.92 14.76 -3.29
C ARG A 206 20.59 15.56 -4.56
N HIS A 207 19.46 15.25 -5.18
CA HIS A 207 19.08 15.78 -6.49
C HIS A 207 17.67 16.40 -6.53
N GLY A 208 17.21 16.98 -5.41
CA GLY A 208 15.98 17.79 -5.37
C GLY A 208 14.75 17.11 -4.78
N ASP A 209 14.83 15.82 -4.44
CA ASP A 209 13.78 15.08 -3.74
C ASP A 209 14.24 14.56 -2.35
N LYS A 210 13.42 13.71 -1.73
CA LYS A 210 13.68 13.14 -0.40
C LYS A 210 14.45 11.81 -0.42
N GLN A 211 14.92 11.36 -1.59
CA GLN A 211 15.54 10.05 -1.81
C GLN A 211 16.93 10.24 -2.44
N PRO A 212 17.96 10.58 -1.64
CA PRO A 212 19.31 10.73 -2.20
C PRO A 212 19.86 9.40 -2.73
N PHE A 213 20.59 9.47 -3.84
CA PHE A 213 21.39 8.35 -4.34
C PHE A 213 22.68 8.14 -3.52
N ASP A 214 23.30 6.97 -3.69
CA ASP A 214 24.46 6.50 -2.93
C ASP A 214 25.80 6.56 -3.69
N GLY A 215 25.80 6.98 -4.96
CA GLY A 215 27.00 7.05 -5.79
C GLY A 215 27.15 5.79 -6.65
N PRO A 216 28.35 5.45 -7.14
CA PRO A 216 28.51 4.35 -8.10
C PRO A 216 28.12 2.98 -7.54
N GLY A 217 27.26 2.27 -8.26
CA GLY A 217 26.68 1.00 -7.86
C GLY A 217 25.61 1.15 -6.78
N GLY A 218 25.05 0.03 -6.33
CA GLY A 218 23.99 0.09 -5.31
C GLY A 218 22.67 0.57 -5.90
N THR A 219 22.33 1.85 -5.78
CA THR A 219 21.05 2.38 -6.26
C THR A 219 21.16 3.02 -7.63
N LEU A 220 20.61 2.34 -8.64
CA LEU A 220 20.74 2.80 -10.02
C LEU A 220 19.78 3.96 -10.34
N ALA A 221 18.55 3.88 -9.84
CA ALA A 221 17.48 4.79 -10.19
C ALA A 221 16.29 4.63 -9.23
N HIS A 222 15.34 5.55 -9.29
CA HIS A 222 14.00 5.39 -8.72
C HIS A 222 12.96 6.16 -9.52
N ALA A 223 11.70 5.77 -9.38
CA ALA A 223 10.57 6.55 -9.90
C ALA A 223 9.45 6.72 -8.87
N TYR A 224 8.74 7.85 -8.99
CA TYR A 224 7.54 8.09 -8.22
C TYR A 224 6.33 7.44 -8.89
N THR A 225 5.41 6.95 -8.08
CA THR A 225 4.14 6.42 -8.58
C THR A 225 3.27 7.52 -9.23
N PRO A 226 2.33 7.18 -10.13
CA PRO A 226 1.43 8.14 -10.77
C PRO A 226 0.77 9.12 -9.81
N GLY A 227 0.79 10.41 -10.13
CA GLY A 227 0.20 11.46 -9.29
C GLY A 227 0.53 12.87 -9.74
N PRO A 228 -0.02 13.89 -9.08
CA PRO A 228 0.30 15.29 -9.39
C PRO A 228 1.72 15.66 -8.92
N GLY A 229 2.29 16.72 -9.52
CA GLY A 229 3.61 17.23 -9.15
C GLY A 229 4.70 16.25 -9.54
N ILE A 230 5.50 15.78 -8.58
CA ILE A 230 6.58 14.81 -8.79
C ILE A 230 6.07 13.38 -9.09
N GLY A 231 4.75 13.13 -9.01
CA GLY A 231 4.20 11.81 -9.27
C GLY A 231 4.44 11.38 -10.72
N GLY A 232 5.08 10.24 -10.92
CA GLY A 232 5.52 9.77 -12.24
C GLY A 232 7.00 10.04 -12.54
N ASP A 233 7.59 11.05 -11.91
CA ASP A 233 8.96 11.45 -12.20
C ASP A 233 9.95 10.30 -11.97
N THR A 234 10.88 10.15 -12.89
CA THR A 234 11.84 9.06 -12.96
C THR A 234 13.26 9.62 -12.94
N HIS A 235 14.02 9.25 -11.92
CA HIS A 235 15.35 9.77 -11.67
C HIS A 235 16.38 8.67 -11.82
N PHE A 236 17.45 8.95 -12.55
CA PHE A 236 18.59 8.05 -12.75
C PHE A 236 19.82 8.60 -12.00
N ASP A 237 20.56 7.74 -11.30
CA ASP A 237 21.78 8.17 -10.61
C ASP A 237 22.88 8.45 -11.63
N ASP A 238 23.31 9.71 -11.70
CA ASP A 238 24.32 10.15 -12.66
C ASP A 238 25.75 9.84 -12.22
N ASP A 239 25.94 9.26 -11.03
CA ASP A 239 27.21 8.64 -10.63
C ASP A 239 27.40 7.24 -11.26
N GLU A 240 26.38 6.67 -11.92
CA GLU A 240 26.47 5.40 -12.64
C GLU A 240 27.12 5.52 -14.02
N THR A 241 27.74 4.42 -14.47
CA THR A 241 28.23 4.31 -15.85
C THR A 241 27.09 3.86 -16.77
N TRP A 242 26.28 4.81 -17.22
CA TRP A 242 25.16 4.55 -18.12
C TRP A 242 25.63 4.18 -19.53
N THR A 243 25.12 3.07 -20.04
CA THR A 243 25.40 2.55 -21.38
C THR A 243 24.11 2.27 -22.15
N ALA A 244 24.18 2.18 -23.47
CA ALA A 244 23.01 1.94 -24.32
C ALA A 244 23.32 0.96 -25.43
N GLY A 245 22.56 -0.14 -25.47
CA GLY A 245 22.71 -1.18 -26.50
C GLY A 245 24.00 -1.99 -26.43
N VAL A 246 24.66 -1.99 -25.28
CA VAL A 246 25.84 -2.82 -24.99
C VAL A 246 25.62 -3.61 -23.70
N ASP A 247 26.40 -4.65 -23.53
CA ASP A 247 26.27 -5.67 -22.48
C ASP A 247 27.05 -5.37 -21.17
N HIS A 248 27.82 -4.29 -21.15
CA HIS A 248 28.59 -3.82 -20.00
C HIS A 248 28.03 -2.52 -19.43
N GLY A 249 28.39 -2.23 -18.18
CA GLY A 249 27.88 -1.07 -17.43
C GLY A 249 26.40 -1.18 -17.09
N THR A 250 25.78 -0.03 -16.82
CA THR A 250 24.37 0.08 -16.46
C THR A 250 23.55 0.45 -17.68
N ASN A 251 22.86 -0.53 -18.26
CA ASN A 251 22.14 -0.36 -19.51
C ASN A 251 20.83 0.42 -19.29
N LEU A 252 20.72 1.57 -19.95
CA LEU A 252 19.62 2.50 -19.75
C LEU A 252 18.26 1.90 -20.11
N LEU A 253 18.16 1.13 -21.20
CA LEU A 253 16.89 0.51 -21.61
C LEU A 253 16.35 -0.41 -20.52
N GLN A 254 17.22 -1.19 -19.88
CA GLN A 254 16.85 -2.12 -18.82
C GLN A 254 16.35 -1.39 -17.58
N ALA A 255 17.15 -0.45 -17.07
CA ALA A 255 16.79 0.34 -15.90
C ALA A 255 15.54 1.19 -16.16
N ALA A 256 15.47 1.88 -17.28
CA ALA A 256 14.33 2.73 -17.62
C ALA A 256 13.04 1.93 -17.77
N THR A 257 13.08 0.72 -18.34
CA THR A 257 11.87 -0.10 -18.45
C THR A 257 11.32 -0.46 -17.06
N HIS A 258 12.20 -0.81 -16.11
CA HIS A 258 11.82 -1.04 -14.72
C HIS A 258 11.22 0.21 -14.06
N GLU A 259 11.96 1.32 -14.07
CA GLU A 259 11.52 2.54 -13.39
C GLU A 259 10.24 3.14 -13.98
N LEU A 260 10.09 3.08 -15.31
CA LEU A 260 8.86 3.52 -15.95
C LEU A 260 7.68 2.60 -15.61
N GLY A 261 7.91 1.32 -15.26
CA GLY A 261 6.87 0.48 -14.67
C GLY A 261 6.34 1.05 -13.35
N HIS A 262 7.21 1.59 -12.49
CA HIS A 262 6.81 2.32 -11.28
C HIS A 262 6.09 3.63 -11.58
N ALA A 263 6.60 4.41 -12.55
CA ALA A 263 5.93 5.60 -13.05
C ALA A 263 4.54 5.33 -13.65
N LEU A 264 4.26 4.06 -13.98
CA LEU A 264 2.95 3.56 -14.41
C LEU A 264 2.16 2.86 -13.30
N GLY A 265 2.69 2.77 -12.08
CA GLY A 265 1.98 2.30 -10.89
C GLY A 265 2.26 0.85 -10.46
N LEU A 266 3.19 0.17 -11.13
CA LEU A 266 3.65 -1.15 -10.73
C LEU A 266 4.56 -1.06 -9.49
N GLY A 267 4.74 -2.18 -8.80
CA GLY A 267 5.70 -2.30 -7.71
C GLY A 267 6.63 -3.47 -7.91
N HIS A 268 7.59 -3.64 -7.00
CA HIS A 268 8.59 -4.69 -7.13
C HIS A 268 8.01 -6.11 -7.14
N SER A 269 8.30 -6.87 -8.18
CA SER A 269 7.98 -8.30 -8.24
C SER A 269 8.95 -9.12 -7.40
N ARG A 270 8.48 -10.26 -6.89
CA ARG A 270 9.34 -11.28 -6.27
C ARG A 270 9.92 -12.26 -7.29
N LEU A 271 9.44 -12.23 -8.53
CA LEU A 271 9.89 -13.12 -9.57
C LEU A 271 11.14 -12.52 -10.21
N THR A 272 12.28 -13.19 -10.05
CA THR A 272 13.57 -12.72 -10.56
C THR A 272 13.62 -12.53 -12.07
N LYS A 273 12.70 -13.16 -12.82
CA LYS A 273 12.60 -12.97 -14.29
C LYS A 273 11.85 -11.71 -14.68
N ALA A 274 10.94 -11.23 -13.83
CA ALA A 274 10.14 -10.05 -14.10
C ALA A 274 11.02 -8.81 -14.26
N VAL A 275 10.63 -7.91 -15.17
CA VAL A 275 11.27 -6.61 -15.32
C VAL A 275 11.14 -5.83 -14.02
N MET A 276 10.00 -5.94 -13.32
CA MET A 276 9.80 -5.29 -12.02
C MET A 276 10.55 -5.98 -10.86
N ALA A 277 11.43 -6.95 -11.08
CA ALA A 277 12.31 -7.47 -10.03
C ALA A 277 13.27 -6.35 -9.54
N PRO A 278 13.51 -6.17 -8.23
CA PRO A 278 14.25 -5.01 -7.74
C PRO A 278 15.72 -4.96 -8.17
N THR A 279 16.37 -6.12 -8.30
CA THR A 279 17.79 -6.22 -8.62
C THR A 279 18.02 -6.12 -10.12
N TYR A 280 19.05 -5.36 -10.50
CA TYR A 280 19.51 -5.23 -11.87
C TYR A 280 20.03 -6.56 -12.40
N LYS A 281 19.53 -6.97 -13.57
CA LYS A 281 19.86 -8.24 -14.22
C LYS A 281 21.00 -8.15 -15.22
N GLY A 282 21.50 -6.95 -15.49
CA GLY A 282 22.39 -6.72 -16.63
C GLY A 282 21.61 -6.48 -17.92
N TYR A 283 22.33 -6.56 -19.03
CA TYR A 283 21.77 -6.38 -20.37
C TYR A 283 21.06 -7.64 -20.86
N GLU A 284 19.80 -7.50 -21.26
CA GLU A 284 19.02 -8.51 -21.98
C GLU A 284 18.75 -7.98 -23.40
N ALA A 285 19.30 -8.63 -24.43
CA ALA A 285 19.13 -8.18 -25.82
C ALA A 285 17.66 -8.17 -26.27
N ASP A 286 16.91 -9.20 -25.88
CA ASP A 286 15.49 -9.38 -26.17
C ASP A 286 14.64 -9.02 -24.94
N LEU A 287 14.73 -7.77 -24.48
CA LEU A 287 13.97 -7.31 -23.33
C LEU A 287 12.47 -7.53 -23.54
N ALA A 288 11.90 -8.44 -22.75
CA ALA A 288 10.49 -8.81 -22.76
C ALA A 288 9.91 -8.75 -21.34
N LEU A 289 8.64 -8.38 -21.27
CA LEU A 289 7.89 -8.42 -20.01
C LEU A 289 7.62 -9.87 -19.60
N ASP A 290 7.78 -10.18 -18.32
CA ASP A 290 7.29 -11.43 -17.77
C ASP A 290 5.75 -11.39 -17.65
N GLU A 291 5.12 -12.56 -17.57
CA GLU A 291 3.68 -12.67 -17.34
C GLU A 291 3.21 -11.94 -16.06
N ASP A 292 4.06 -11.83 -15.04
CA ASP A 292 3.82 -11.00 -13.86
C ASP A 292 3.65 -9.52 -14.21
N ASP A 293 4.57 -8.98 -15.01
CA ASP A 293 4.58 -7.59 -15.45
C ASP A 293 3.37 -7.30 -16.35
N ILE A 294 3.11 -8.18 -17.33
CA ILE A 294 1.97 -8.09 -18.26
C ILE A 294 0.65 -8.08 -17.48
N ARG A 295 0.48 -9.00 -16.52
CA ARG A 295 -0.73 -9.03 -15.69
C ARG A 295 -0.86 -7.79 -14.82
N GLY A 296 0.25 -7.26 -14.30
CA GLY A 296 0.29 -6.03 -13.53
C GLY A 296 -0.21 -4.84 -14.34
N ILE A 297 0.43 -4.57 -15.49
CA ILE A 297 0.13 -3.41 -16.33
C ILE A 297 -1.26 -3.54 -16.95
N THR A 298 -1.61 -4.73 -17.44
CA THR A 298 -2.94 -5.02 -17.96
C THR A 298 -3.98 -4.81 -16.86
N TYR A 299 -3.76 -5.30 -15.63
CA TYR A 299 -4.72 -5.11 -14.56
C TYR A 299 -4.98 -3.62 -14.24
N LEU A 300 -3.93 -2.80 -14.23
CA LEU A 300 -4.05 -1.36 -13.98
C LEU A 300 -4.87 -0.65 -15.06
N TYR A 301 -4.65 -1.03 -16.31
CA TYR A 301 -5.06 -0.25 -17.48
C TYR A 301 -6.11 -0.91 -18.37
N LYS A 302 -6.46 -2.19 -18.21
CA LYS A 302 -7.35 -2.99 -19.10
C LYS A 302 -8.73 -2.43 -19.43
N PHE A 303 -9.23 -1.47 -18.66
CA PHE A 303 -10.52 -0.82 -18.91
C PHE A 303 -10.39 0.57 -19.53
N MET A 304 -9.18 1.02 -19.83
CA MET A 304 -8.97 2.05 -20.82
C MET A 304 -8.94 1.32 -22.17
N THR A 305 -9.90 1.49 -23.06
CA THR A 305 -9.65 1.14 -24.46
C THR A 305 -10.37 2.12 -25.36
N ILE A 306 -9.55 2.94 -26.03
CA ILE A 306 -9.49 3.11 -27.48
C ILE A 306 -10.82 3.44 -28.16
N ASN A 307 -11.10 4.74 -28.27
CA ASN A 307 -12.01 5.30 -29.27
C ASN A 307 -11.28 5.38 -30.62
N THR A 308 -11.01 4.23 -31.26
CA THR A 308 -10.56 4.20 -32.67
C THR A 308 -11.78 4.07 -33.56
N LYS A 309 -12.26 5.20 -34.08
CA LYS A 309 -12.63 5.39 -35.49
C LYS A 309 -12.88 6.87 -35.75
N ALA A 310 -12.27 7.34 -36.83
CA ALA A 310 -12.22 8.71 -37.28
C ALA A 310 -13.60 9.31 -37.55
N HIS A 311 -13.83 10.56 -37.13
CA HIS A 311 -14.19 11.66 -38.03
C HIS A 311 -14.14 12.99 -37.28
N GLY A 312 -13.55 13.99 -37.92
CA GLY A 312 -13.30 15.30 -37.33
C GLY A 312 -14.58 16.05 -37.00
N SER A 313 -14.54 16.80 -35.89
CA SER A 313 -15.09 18.15 -35.74
C SER A 313 -15.06 18.55 -34.25
N LYS A 314 -14.40 19.68 -34.00
CA LYS A 314 -14.56 20.67 -32.91
C LYS A 314 -15.19 20.20 -31.57
N HIS A 315 -14.40 20.35 -30.50
CA HIS A 315 -14.78 20.40 -29.07
C HIS A 315 -16.08 21.19 -28.78
N PRO A 316 -16.76 21.02 -27.61
CA PRO A 316 -16.18 20.62 -26.31
C PRO A 316 -16.99 19.62 -25.42
N THR A 317 -16.25 19.03 -24.46
CA THR A 317 -16.68 18.54 -23.12
C THR A 317 -17.79 17.48 -23.00
N ARG A 318 -17.41 16.25 -22.62
CA ARG A 318 -18.28 15.38 -21.82
C ARG A 318 -17.49 14.74 -20.67
N ASN A 319 -17.76 15.25 -19.47
CA ASN A 319 -17.24 14.83 -18.17
C ASN A 319 -17.13 13.30 -18.03
N THR A 320 -15.92 12.80 -17.78
CA THR A 320 -15.68 11.47 -17.21
C THR A 320 -16.10 11.47 -15.75
N MET A 321 -17.40 11.28 -15.53
CA MET A 321 -18.01 11.17 -14.21
C MET A 321 -17.52 9.90 -13.48
N ASN A 322 -17.19 10.01 -12.18
CA ASN A 322 -16.67 8.91 -11.36
C ASN A 322 -17.64 7.70 -11.32
N GLU A 323 -17.14 6.45 -11.35
CA GLU A 323 -17.94 5.21 -11.38
C GLU A 323 -19.08 5.22 -10.34
N LEU A 324 -18.81 5.67 -9.11
CA LEU A 324 -19.80 5.72 -8.03
C LEU A 324 -20.94 6.73 -8.30
N CYS A 325 -20.71 7.75 -9.13
CA CYS A 325 -21.74 8.72 -9.54
C CYS A 325 -22.87 8.09 -10.36
N HIS A 326 -22.63 6.92 -10.94
CA HIS A 326 -23.60 6.14 -11.70
C HIS A 326 -24.15 4.95 -10.90
N LEU A 327 -23.70 4.78 -9.66
CA LEU A 327 -24.03 3.64 -8.78
C LEU A 327 -24.67 4.10 -7.46
N ASP A 328 -25.10 5.35 -7.34
CA ASP A 328 -25.65 5.91 -6.09
C ASP A 328 -26.96 5.22 -5.63
N GLU A 329 -27.74 4.70 -6.57
CA GLU A 329 -28.89 3.86 -6.27
C GLU A 329 -28.56 2.40 -5.93
N LYS A 330 -27.31 1.97 -6.18
CA LYS A 330 -26.80 0.60 -5.93
C LYS A 330 -25.92 0.49 -4.68
N ILE A 331 -25.85 1.54 -3.87
CA ILE A 331 -25.10 1.49 -2.60
C ILE A 331 -25.68 0.40 -1.71
N ASP A 332 -24.81 -0.48 -1.22
CA ASP A 332 -25.17 -1.52 -0.26
C ASP A 332 -25.23 -0.94 1.15
N THR A 333 -24.17 -0.24 1.57
CA THR A 333 -24.11 0.39 2.88
C THR A 333 -23.10 1.53 2.94
N MET A 334 -23.18 2.34 4.00
CA MET A 334 -22.25 3.44 4.27
C MET A 334 -22.07 3.61 5.78
N PHE A 335 -20.83 3.80 6.24
CA PHE A 335 -20.57 4.03 7.66
C PHE A 335 -19.28 4.84 7.88
N THR A 336 -19.13 5.40 9.08
CA THR A 336 -17.91 6.07 9.54
C THR A 336 -17.22 5.22 10.60
N ASP A 337 -15.91 5.00 10.45
CA ASP A 337 -15.11 4.21 11.39
C ASP A 337 -14.69 5.00 12.65
N ALA A 338 -13.98 4.34 13.57
CA ALA A 338 -13.49 4.95 14.80
C ALA A 338 -12.39 6.00 14.58
N TYR A 339 -11.86 6.10 13.35
CA TYR A 339 -10.84 7.06 12.92
C TYR A 339 -11.46 8.20 12.11
N LEU A 340 -12.79 8.30 12.09
CA LEU A 340 -13.55 9.34 11.39
C LEU A 340 -13.46 9.25 9.86
N ASN A 341 -12.99 8.13 9.31
CA ASN A 341 -13.03 7.87 7.88
C ASN A 341 -14.40 7.33 7.50
N THR A 342 -14.99 7.89 6.45
CA THR A 342 -16.33 7.51 5.99
C THR A 342 -16.23 6.67 4.73
N TYR A 343 -16.88 5.52 4.70
CA TYR A 343 -16.80 4.58 3.59
C TYR A 343 -18.18 4.24 3.02
N VAL A 344 -18.25 4.15 1.70
CA VAL A 344 -19.42 3.70 0.92
C VAL A 344 -19.09 2.36 0.28
N PHE A 345 -20.04 1.43 0.28
CA PHE A 345 -19.87 0.07 -0.25
C PHE A 345 -20.86 -0.19 -1.39
N VAL A 346 -20.36 -0.80 -2.47
CA VAL A 346 -21.15 -1.31 -3.61
C VAL A 346 -20.52 -2.62 -4.03
N ASP A 347 -21.29 -3.69 -4.01
CA ASP A 347 -20.86 -5.06 -4.25
C ASP A 347 -19.59 -5.38 -3.44
N SER A 348 -18.52 -5.82 -4.10
CA SER A 348 -17.23 -6.14 -3.48
C SER A 348 -16.27 -4.97 -3.37
N LYS A 349 -16.74 -3.76 -3.64
CA LYS A 349 -15.93 -2.55 -3.64
C LYS A 349 -16.36 -1.61 -2.52
N PHE A 350 -15.42 -0.75 -2.12
CA PHE A 350 -15.71 0.38 -1.25
C PHE A 350 -14.95 1.62 -1.71
N TRP A 351 -15.47 2.78 -1.34
CA TRP A 351 -14.90 4.10 -1.55
C TRP A 351 -14.76 4.80 -0.21
N GLU A 352 -13.71 5.59 -0.03
CA GLU A 352 -13.60 6.53 1.08
C GLU A 352 -14.09 7.90 0.61
N ILE A 353 -14.91 8.55 1.45
CA ILE A 353 -15.48 9.86 1.17
C ILE A 353 -14.81 10.90 2.06
N THR A 354 -14.26 11.93 1.43
CA THR A 354 -13.65 13.11 2.06
C THR A 354 -14.58 14.33 1.92
N GLU A 355 -14.12 15.50 2.36
CA GLU A 355 -14.87 16.75 2.15
C GLU A 355 -14.84 17.19 0.68
N GLU A 356 -13.84 16.77 -0.11
CA GLU A 356 -13.78 17.06 -1.55
C GLU A 356 -14.57 16.06 -2.42
N GLY A 357 -15.18 15.04 -1.82
CA GLY A 357 -15.92 13.99 -2.50
C GLY A 357 -15.26 12.62 -2.36
N ILE A 358 -15.10 11.90 -3.47
CA ILE A 358 -14.49 10.56 -3.45
C ILE A 358 -12.97 10.68 -3.34
N SER A 359 -12.39 10.07 -2.31
CA SER A 359 -10.94 10.04 -2.10
C SER A 359 -10.22 9.39 -3.29
N SER A 360 -9.03 9.86 -3.60
CA SER A 360 -8.22 9.30 -4.67
C SER A 360 -7.81 7.85 -4.39
N GLY A 361 -7.68 7.05 -5.45
CA GLY A 361 -7.32 5.63 -5.34
C GLY A 361 -8.47 4.71 -4.92
N TYR A 362 -9.72 5.17 -5.00
CA TYR A 362 -10.93 4.36 -4.84
C TYR A 362 -11.68 4.20 -6.17
N PRO A 363 -12.40 3.08 -6.41
CA PRO A 363 -12.74 2.02 -5.46
C PRO A 363 -11.57 1.10 -5.07
N LYS A 364 -11.68 0.50 -3.88
CA LYS A 364 -10.84 -0.62 -3.42
C LYS A 364 -11.70 -1.84 -3.13
N SER A 365 -11.11 -3.04 -3.14
CA SER A 365 -11.82 -4.25 -2.73
C SER A 365 -12.05 -4.26 -1.23
N ILE A 366 -13.25 -4.62 -0.76
CA ILE A 366 -13.57 -4.77 0.67
C ILE A 366 -12.53 -5.68 1.34
N SER A 367 -12.18 -6.79 0.70
CA SER A 367 -11.24 -7.77 1.23
C SER A 367 -9.79 -7.27 1.32
N SER A 368 -9.43 -6.18 0.63
CA SER A 368 -8.10 -5.56 0.75
C SER A 368 -7.94 -4.75 2.04
N ARG A 369 -9.05 -4.25 2.61
CA ARG A 369 -9.06 -3.44 3.83
C ARG A 369 -9.58 -4.21 5.02
N TRP A 370 -10.52 -5.12 4.81
CA TRP A 370 -11.10 -5.99 5.83
C TRP A 370 -10.94 -7.46 5.38
N PRO A 371 -9.80 -8.11 5.68
CA PRO A 371 -9.55 -9.48 5.26
C PRO A 371 -10.60 -10.44 5.80
N ARG A 372 -11.07 -11.37 4.95
CA ARG A 372 -12.13 -12.36 5.26
C ARG A 372 -13.52 -11.75 5.49
N ALA A 373 -13.73 -10.47 5.16
CA ALA A 373 -15.05 -9.87 5.06
C ALA A 373 -15.91 -10.58 3.99
N PRO A 374 -17.25 -10.49 4.09
CA PRO A 374 -18.12 -10.95 3.03
C PRO A 374 -17.86 -10.18 1.73
N SER A 375 -18.28 -10.77 0.60
CA SER A 375 -18.09 -10.19 -0.73
C SER A 375 -18.90 -8.92 -0.95
N ASN A 376 -19.95 -8.65 -0.17
CA ASN A 376 -20.64 -7.38 -0.07
C ASN A 376 -21.15 -7.22 1.38
N ILE A 377 -21.58 -6.03 1.78
CA ILE A 377 -21.95 -5.74 3.18
C ILE A 377 -23.32 -5.09 3.20
N ASP A 378 -24.27 -5.72 3.90
CA ASP A 378 -25.65 -5.22 3.93
C ASP A 378 -25.82 -4.10 4.97
N ALA A 379 -25.11 -4.18 6.09
CA ALA A 379 -25.05 -3.11 7.08
C ALA A 379 -23.68 -3.04 7.74
N ALA A 380 -23.25 -1.83 8.12
CA ALA A 380 -22.01 -1.61 8.85
C ALA A 380 -22.22 -0.59 9.97
N LEU A 381 -21.54 -0.78 11.10
CA LEU A 381 -21.51 0.21 12.18
C LEU A 381 -20.17 0.20 12.92
N ASN A 382 -19.80 1.35 13.47
CA ASN A 382 -18.71 1.44 14.44
C ASN A 382 -19.26 1.47 15.87
N TYR A 383 -18.73 0.59 16.72
CA TYR A 383 -19.12 0.53 18.13
C TYR A 383 -17.92 0.09 18.99
N ASN A 384 -17.71 0.78 20.12
CA ASN A 384 -16.57 0.55 21.02
C ASN A 384 -15.22 0.44 20.29
N LYS A 385 -14.95 1.36 19.35
CA LYS A 385 -13.73 1.37 18.52
C LYS A 385 -13.54 0.15 17.60
N HIS A 386 -14.59 -0.65 17.40
CA HIS A 386 -14.59 -1.80 16.50
C HIS A 386 -15.55 -1.58 15.34
N THR A 387 -15.18 -2.08 14.17
CA THR A 387 -16.04 -2.09 12.99
C THR A 387 -16.79 -3.40 12.92
N TYR A 388 -18.11 -3.32 12.78
CA TYR A 388 -18.99 -4.47 12.63
C TYR A 388 -19.60 -4.47 11.23
N PHE A 389 -19.44 -5.57 10.50
CA PHE A 389 -20.09 -5.81 9.21
C PHE A 389 -21.13 -6.89 9.34
N PHE A 390 -22.29 -6.69 8.75
CA PHE A 390 -23.42 -7.61 8.80
C PHE A 390 -23.75 -8.09 7.39
N LYS A 391 -24.01 -9.39 7.27
CA LYS A 391 -24.39 -10.03 6.01
C LYS A 391 -25.55 -11.00 6.25
N ALA A 392 -26.59 -10.81 5.47
CA ALA A 392 -27.72 -11.69 5.31
C ALA A 392 -27.28 -13.10 4.89
N SER A 393 -28.00 -14.13 5.34
CA SER A 393 -27.75 -15.48 4.86
C SER A 393 -28.11 -15.59 3.38
N SER A 394 -27.27 -16.24 2.57
CA SER A 394 -27.69 -16.69 1.24
C SER A 394 -28.77 -17.78 1.40
N ARG A 395 -29.74 -17.87 0.48
CA ARG A 395 -30.76 -18.95 0.48
C ARG A 395 -30.18 -20.37 0.57
N LEU A 396 -28.90 -20.56 0.23
CA LEU A 396 -28.17 -21.83 0.29
C LEU A 396 -27.42 -22.07 1.62
N SER A 397 -27.46 -21.13 2.58
CA SER A 397 -26.72 -21.20 3.84
C SER A 397 -27.69 -21.41 5.01
N PHE A 398 -27.60 -22.58 5.64
CA PHE A 398 -28.40 -22.98 6.81
C PHE A 398 -28.02 -22.26 8.13
N ASN A 399 -27.05 -21.32 8.09
CA ASN A 399 -26.43 -20.73 9.29
C ASN A 399 -26.93 -19.32 9.67
N GLY A 400 -28.03 -18.85 9.07
CA GLY A 400 -28.62 -17.53 9.37
C GLY A 400 -27.70 -16.34 9.04
N SER A 401 -28.12 -15.14 9.41
CA SER A 401 -27.32 -13.93 9.18
C SER A 401 -26.07 -13.90 10.06
N LYS A 402 -24.98 -13.41 9.50
CA LYS A 402 -23.67 -13.37 10.14
C LYS A 402 -23.19 -11.94 10.33
N TYR A 403 -22.31 -11.76 11.33
CA TYR A 403 -21.57 -10.53 11.50
C TYR A 403 -20.08 -10.77 11.77
N TRP A 404 -19.27 -9.86 11.27
CA TRP A 404 -17.82 -9.81 11.45
C TRP A 404 -17.50 -8.65 12.38
N ARG A 405 -16.46 -8.80 13.20
CA ARG A 405 -15.98 -7.76 14.09
C ARG A 405 -14.49 -7.54 13.86
N TYR A 406 -14.13 -6.31 13.58
CA TYR A 406 -12.75 -5.90 13.31
C TYR A 406 -12.24 -4.96 14.40
N ASN A 407 -11.00 -5.19 14.83
CA ASN A 407 -10.20 -4.16 15.51
C ASN A 407 -9.38 -3.44 14.43
N LYS A 408 -9.75 -2.19 14.12
CA LYS A 408 -9.33 -1.48 12.92
C LYS A 408 -9.67 -2.27 11.64
N HIS A 409 -8.70 -3.00 11.11
CA HIS A 409 -8.75 -3.80 9.88
C HIS A 409 -8.44 -5.27 10.14
N THR A 410 -8.15 -5.64 11.38
CA THR A 410 -7.84 -7.01 11.77
C THR A 410 -9.12 -7.69 12.24
N LEU A 411 -9.50 -8.79 11.59
CA LEU A 411 -10.63 -9.61 12.02
C LEU A 411 -10.31 -10.20 13.39
N ILE A 412 -11.21 -10.02 14.37
CA ILE A 412 -11.07 -10.64 15.69
C ILE A 412 -11.25 -12.15 15.55
N ALA A 413 -10.50 -12.93 16.33
CA ALA A 413 -10.65 -14.38 16.39
C ALA A 413 -12.12 -14.80 16.62
N ASP A 414 -12.49 -15.96 16.07
CA ASP A 414 -13.83 -16.57 16.19
C ASP A 414 -14.98 -15.80 15.51
N TYR A 415 -14.67 -14.84 14.64
CA TYR A 415 -15.63 -14.22 13.74
C TYR A 415 -15.51 -14.79 12.31
N PRO A 416 -16.61 -14.85 11.53
CA PRO A 416 -17.94 -14.32 11.84
C PRO A 416 -18.77 -15.17 12.81
N LYS A 417 -19.69 -14.50 13.52
CA LYS A 417 -20.68 -15.13 14.41
C LYS A 417 -22.10 -14.87 13.89
N SER A 418 -23.06 -15.70 14.28
CA SER A 418 -24.48 -15.44 13.96
C SER A 418 -24.98 -14.20 14.70
N ILE A 419 -25.80 -13.37 14.05
CA ILE A 419 -26.37 -12.16 14.66
C ILE A 419 -27.09 -12.50 15.96
N SER A 420 -27.88 -13.58 15.97
CA SER A 420 -28.59 -14.07 17.16
C SER A 420 -27.70 -14.36 18.38
N LYS A 421 -26.41 -14.67 18.17
CA LYS A 421 -25.44 -14.92 19.26
C LYS A 421 -24.81 -13.65 19.82
N GLY A 422 -24.60 -12.64 18.97
CA GLY A 422 -23.97 -11.37 19.36
C GLY A 422 -24.95 -10.25 19.72
N PHE A 423 -26.14 -10.32 19.15
CA PHE A 423 -27.18 -9.30 19.18
C PHE A 423 -28.54 -9.97 19.39
N ALA A 424 -28.74 -10.57 20.57
CA ALA A 424 -29.97 -11.28 20.91
C ALA A 424 -31.21 -10.39 20.71
N GLY A 425 -32.25 -10.96 20.09
CA GLY A 425 -33.51 -10.26 19.78
C GLY A 425 -33.45 -9.29 18.59
N VAL A 426 -32.29 -9.08 17.95
CA VAL A 426 -32.21 -8.38 16.65
C VAL A 426 -32.57 -9.37 15.53
N PRO A 427 -33.43 -8.99 14.57
CA PRO A 427 -33.80 -9.87 13.48
C PRO A 427 -32.62 -10.09 12.52
N ASP A 428 -32.71 -11.16 11.74
CA ASP A 428 -31.80 -11.43 10.63
C ASP A 428 -32.01 -10.46 9.45
N ASN A 429 -31.01 -10.42 8.56
CA ASN A 429 -31.01 -9.67 7.31
C ASN A 429 -31.26 -8.16 7.50
N ILE A 430 -30.71 -7.54 8.54
CA ILE A 430 -30.84 -6.10 8.79
C ILE A 430 -30.40 -5.24 7.58
N ASP A 431 -31.04 -4.10 7.40
CA ASP A 431 -30.76 -3.20 6.26
C ASP A 431 -29.76 -2.09 6.64
N ALA A 432 -29.74 -1.65 7.90
CA ALA A 432 -28.81 -0.63 8.37
C ALA A 432 -28.64 -0.69 9.89
N ALA A 433 -27.53 -0.14 10.38
CA ALA A 433 -27.30 -0.03 11.82
C ALA A 433 -26.39 1.15 12.16
N PHE A 434 -26.67 1.84 13.27
CA PHE A 434 -25.82 2.94 13.75
C PHE A 434 -25.99 3.23 15.23
N MET A 435 -25.08 4.03 15.77
CA MET A 435 -25.17 4.54 17.13
C MET A 435 -26.07 5.78 17.19
N TRP A 436 -27.06 5.76 18.09
CA TRP A 436 -27.87 6.93 18.41
C TRP A 436 -28.02 7.09 19.92
N LYS A 437 -27.52 8.21 20.46
CA LYS A 437 -27.56 8.54 21.90
C LYS A 437 -27.13 7.35 22.78
N GLY A 438 -25.97 6.77 22.46
CA GLY A 438 -25.36 5.68 23.24
C GLY A 438 -25.97 4.28 23.07
N LYS A 439 -26.95 4.10 22.17
CA LYS A 439 -27.55 2.79 21.88
C LYS A 439 -27.45 2.45 20.40
N ILE A 440 -27.20 1.18 20.09
CA ILE A 440 -27.21 0.70 18.71
C ILE A 440 -28.67 0.63 18.26
N HIS A 441 -28.96 1.18 17.09
CA HIS A 441 -30.26 1.08 16.43
C HIS A 441 -30.09 0.30 15.14
N PHE A 442 -30.74 -0.84 15.05
CA PHE A 442 -30.82 -1.68 13.85
C PHE A 442 -32.11 -1.38 13.11
N PHE A 443 -32.08 -1.38 11.77
CA PHE A 443 -33.26 -1.16 10.93
C PHE A 443 -33.51 -2.40 10.08
N LYS A 444 -34.80 -2.79 9.99
CA LYS A 444 -35.26 -3.84 9.09
C LYS A 444 -36.65 -3.51 8.56
N GLY A 445 -36.72 -3.26 7.26
CA GLY A 445 -37.91 -2.92 6.50
C GLY A 445 -38.64 -1.72 7.09
N LYS A 446 -39.80 -1.98 7.69
CA LYS A 446 -40.67 -0.96 8.32
C LYS A 446 -40.38 -0.76 9.82
N ASN A 447 -39.41 -1.47 10.38
CA ASN A 447 -39.13 -1.50 11.81
C ASN A 447 -37.68 -1.10 12.13
N TYR A 448 -37.49 -0.65 13.36
CA TYR A 448 -36.18 -0.47 13.98
C TYR A 448 -36.14 -1.09 15.39
N TYR A 449 -34.96 -1.49 15.82
CA TYR A 449 -34.72 -2.26 17.03
C TYR A 449 -33.63 -1.55 17.83
N LYS A 450 -33.93 -1.20 19.08
CA LYS A 450 -32.97 -0.58 19.99
C LYS A 450 -32.22 -1.68 20.73
N TYR A 451 -30.92 -1.74 20.54
CA TYR A 451 -30.06 -2.71 21.20
C TYR A 451 -29.18 -2.03 22.26
N THR A 452 -29.03 -2.71 23.38
CA THR A 452 -28.16 -2.32 24.50
C THR A 452 -27.19 -3.44 24.76
N THR A 453 -25.95 -3.11 25.14
CA THR A 453 -24.92 -4.10 25.45
C THR A 453 -25.00 -4.66 26.86
N ASP A 454 -25.92 -4.14 27.67
CA ASP A 454 -26.36 -4.75 28.92
C ASP A 454 -27.09 -6.07 28.61
N LEU A 455 -26.38 -7.20 28.80
CA LEU A 455 -26.84 -8.56 28.54
C LEU A 455 -28.16 -8.90 29.26
N ALA A 456 -28.42 -8.32 30.44
CA ALA A 456 -29.67 -8.53 31.18
C ALA A 456 -30.87 -7.88 30.48
N ARG A 457 -30.64 -6.85 29.64
CA ARG A 457 -31.67 -6.11 28.89
C ARG A 457 -31.71 -6.46 27.40
N ALA A 458 -30.71 -7.17 26.88
CA ALA A 458 -30.62 -7.56 25.47
C ALA A 458 -31.76 -8.50 25.03
N ASN A 459 -32.31 -9.33 25.92
CA ASN A 459 -33.43 -10.24 25.60
C ASN A 459 -34.80 -9.54 25.46
N LYS A 460 -34.89 -8.21 25.62
CA LYS A 460 -36.13 -7.41 25.50
C LYS A 460 -36.16 -6.52 24.25
N VAL A 461 -35.42 -6.88 23.20
CA VAL A 461 -35.39 -6.10 21.95
C VAL A 461 -36.74 -6.26 21.23
N VAL A 462 -37.54 -5.19 21.24
CA VAL A 462 -38.84 -5.12 20.56
C VAL A 462 -38.75 -4.18 19.37
N GLY A 463 -39.19 -4.68 18.21
CA GLY A 463 -39.31 -3.88 16.98
C GLY A 463 -40.30 -2.73 17.15
N LYS A 464 -39.89 -1.53 16.73
CA LYS A 464 -40.74 -0.35 16.71
C LYS A 464 -40.85 0.15 15.28
N PRO A 465 -41.99 0.72 14.87
CA PRO A 465 -42.13 1.21 13.51
C PRO A 465 -41.14 2.36 13.25
N ILE A 466 -40.52 2.34 12.07
CA ILE A 466 -39.55 3.36 11.66
C ILE A 466 -40.18 4.76 11.56
N SER A 467 -41.50 4.86 11.43
CA SER A 467 -42.26 6.12 11.45
C SER A 467 -42.06 6.96 12.73
N LYS A 468 -41.55 6.36 13.82
CA LYS A 468 -41.11 7.12 15.01
C LYS A 468 -39.88 8.01 14.74
N TRP A 469 -39.17 7.77 13.64
CA TRP A 469 -38.16 8.64 13.06
C TRP A 469 -38.84 9.46 11.96
N ARG A 470 -39.49 10.58 12.33
CA ARG A 470 -40.39 11.28 11.39
C ARG A 470 -39.63 11.73 10.14
N GLY A 471 -40.20 11.43 8.96
CA GLY A 471 -39.63 11.75 7.66
C GLY A 471 -38.61 10.73 7.13
N VAL A 472 -38.21 9.73 7.91
CA VAL A 472 -37.32 8.65 7.45
C VAL A 472 -38.12 7.63 6.63
N PRO A 473 -37.70 7.28 5.40
CA PRO A 473 -38.38 6.27 4.58
C PRO A 473 -38.18 4.85 5.13
N ASN A 474 -39.04 3.91 4.75
CA ASN A 474 -38.82 2.48 5.01
C ASN A 474 -37.64 1.92 4.18
N ASP A 475 -37.17 0.73 4.56
CA ASP A 475 -36.19 -0.07 3.79
C ASP A 475 -34.89 0.71 3.52
N ILE A 476 -34.39 1.45 4.52
CA ILE A 476 -33.23 2.32 4.36
C ILE A 476 -31.98 1.53 3.94
N THR A 477 -31.10 2.18 3.18
CA THR A 477 -29.84 1.59 2.69
C THR A 477 -28.73 1.68 3.74
N ALA A 478 -28.62 2.81 4.41
CA ALA A 478 -27.61 3.01 5.46
C ALA A 478 -28.11 4.01 6.49
N ALA A 479 -27.55 3.89 7.70
CA ALA A 479 -27.67 4.87 8.76
C ALA A 479 -26.27 5.06 9.34
N PHE A 480 -25.82 6.29 9.52
CA PHE A 480 -24.49 6.55 10.04
C PHE A 480 -24.40 7.90 10.75
N GLN A 481 -23.34 8.05 11.52
CA GLN A 481 -22.94 9.31 12.14
C GLN A 481 -21.63 9.75 11.49
N ASP A 482 -21.58 10.98 10.99
CA ASP A 482 -20.37 11.52 10.35
C ASP A 482 -19.32 11.97 11.37
N LYS A 483 -18.17 12.40 10.87
CA LYS A 483 -17.07 12.94 11.68
C LYS A 483 -17.41 14.21 12.47
N LYS A 484 -18.50 14.91 12.13
CA LYS A 484 -19.00 16.13 12.80
C LYS A 484 -20.15 15.81 13.76
N ASN A 485 -20.31 14.54 14.14
CA ASN A 485 -21.36 14.04 15.02
C ASN A 485 -22.78 14.28 14.52
N LYS A 486 -22.98 14.47 13.21
CA LYS A 486 -24.29 14.60 12.57
C LYS A 486 -24.77 13.24 12.08
N TYR A 487 -26.08 13.05 12.09
CA TYR A 487 -26.70 11.77 11.82
C TYR A 487 -27.39 11.78 10.46
N PHE A 488 -27.15 10.75 9.66
CA PHE A 488 -27.66 10.63 8.30
C PHE A 488 -28.27 9.27 8.03
N ILE A 489 -29.26 9.28 7.14
CA ILE A 489 -29.86 8.09 6.54
C ILE A 489 -29.64 8.17 5.02
N LEU A 490 -29.34 7.04 4.39
CA LEU A 490 -29.26 6.89 2.94
C LEU A 490 -30.39 5.99 2.44
N LYS A 491 -31.02 6.37 1.33
CA LYS A 491 -32.02 5.55 0.63
C LYS A 491 -32.05 5.93 -0.85
N LYS A 492 -31.81 4.97 -1.74
CA LYS A 492 -31.96 5.10 -3.22
C LYS A 492 -31.43 6.43 -3.77
N GLY A 493 -30.11 6.66 -3.68
CA GLY A 493 -29.47 7.87 -4.21
C GLY A 493 -29.80 9.18 -3.47
N LYS A 494 -30.56 9.14 -2.36
CA LYS A 494 -30.89 10.31 -1.53
C LYS A 494 -30.39 10.14 -0.11
N TYR A 495 -29.96 11.24 0.51
CA TYR A 495 -29.60 11.26 1.92
C TYR A 495 -30.45 12.23 2.73
N TYR A 496 -30.68 11.88 3.99
CA TYR A 496 -31.56 12.56 4.93
C TYR A 496 -30.74 12.89 6.17
N LYS A 497 -30.66 14.17 6.55
CA LYS A 497 -30.05 14.59 7.83
C LYS A 497 -31.09 14.54 8.93
N LEU A 498 -30.73 13.97 10.07
CA LEU A 498 -31.59 13.91 11.25
C LEU A 498 -31.24 15.02 12.25
N ARG A 499 -32.27 15.59 12.88
CA ARG A 499 -32.11 16.49 14.03
C ARG A 499 -31.89 15.66 15.30
N SER A 500 -30.78 15.90 15.99
CA SER A 500 -30.33 15.17 17.18
C SER A 500 -31.34 15.21 18.33
N GLU A 501 -32.13 16.28 18.42
CA GLU A 501 -33.08 16.54 19.50
C GLU A 501 -34.33 15.68 19.31
N THR A 502 -34.83 15.63 18.07
CA THR A 502 -36.19 15.17 17.75
C THR A 502 -36.25 13.85 16.98
N LYS A 503 -35.15 13.34 16.43
CA LYS A 503 -35.11 12.15 15.53
C LYS A 503 -35.86 12.33 14.21
N GLU A 504 -36.07 13.58 13.81
CA GLU A 504 -36.81 13.93 12.60
C GLU A 504 -35.84 14.34 11.51
N VAL A 505 -36.24 14.11 10.26
CA VAL A 505 -35.53 14.67 9.11
C VAL A 505 -35.57 16.19 9.19
N ASP A 506 -34.42 16.82 8.94
CA ASP A 506 -34.24 18.27 8.98
C ASP A 506 -34.85 18.96 7.74
N THR A 507 -36.18 19.01 7.66
CA THR A 507 -36.89 19.67 6.55
C THR A 507 -36.79 21.19 6.58
N ARG A 508 -36.20 21.78 7.63
CA ARG A 508 -36.03 23.24 7.78
C ARG A 508 -34.75 23.76 7.13
N ALA A 509 -33.81 22.88 6.80
CA ALA A 509 -32.58 23.25 6.10
C ALA A 509 -32.88 23.85 4.71
N LYS A 510 -31.97 24.68 4.20
CA LYS A 510 -32.04 25.24 2.84
C LYS A 510 -30.83 24.79 2.03
N PRO A 511 -31.00 24.03 0.92
CA PRO A 511 -32.24 23.37 0.50
C PRO A 511 -32.70 22.28 1.49
N PRO A 512 -34.00 21.91 1.54
CA PRO A 512 -34.51 20.93 2.51
C PRO A 512 -33.96 19.52 2.24
N TYR A 513 -33.94 18.67 3.28
CA TYR A 513 -33.68 17.24 3.13
C TYR A 513 -34.96 16.47 2.76
N PRO A 514 -34.89 15.38 1.97
CA PRO A 514 -33.66 14.75 1.46
C PRO A 514 -33.04 15.46 0.26
N ARG A 515 -31.73 15.25 0.09
CA ARG A 515 -30.95 15.80 -1.02
C ARG A 515 -30.31 14.67 -1.85
N PRO A 516 -29.98 14.91 -3.14
CA PRO A 516 -29.26 13.93 -3.96
C PRO A 516 -27.90 13.59 -3.34
N PHE A 517 -27.62 12.31 -3.14
CA PHE A 517 -26.36 11.85 -2.54
C PHE A 517 -25.18 12.12 -3.47
N LYS A 518 -25.33 11.82 -4.76
CA LYS A 518 -24.27 11.99 -5.77
C LYS A 518 -23.75 13.43 -5.89
N ASP A 519 -24.61 14.43 -5.71
CA ASP A 519 -24.21 15.84 -5.88
C ASP A 519 -23.55 16.40 -4.62
N TRP A 520 -24.00 15.94 -3.44
CA TRP A 520 -23.63 16.54 -2.15
C TRP A 520 -22.54 15.77 -1.40
N TRP A 521 -22.39 14.47 -1.66
CA TRP A 521 -21.37 13.63 -1.03
C TRP A 521 -20.29 13.15 -2.01
N LEU A 522 -20.65 12.97 -3.28
CA LEU A 522 -19.73 12.42 -4.29
C LEU A 522 -19.20 13.46 -5.27
N ASN A 523 -19.76 14.68 -5.26
CA ASN A 523 -19.40 15.80 -6.14
C ASN A 523 -19.58 15.50 -7.65
N CYS A 524 -20.61 14.74 -8.00
CA CYS A 524 -20.85 14.21 -9.36
C CYS A 524 -21.48 15.20 -10.36
N GLY A 525 -21.08 16.47 -10.37
CA GLY A 525 -21.69 17.41 -11.33
C GLY A 525 -21.47 18.91 -11.12
N LYS A 526 -20.43 19.35 -10.40
CA LYS A 526 -20.11 20.79 -10.32
C LYS A 526 -18.82 21.11 -11.09
N PRO A 527 -18.82 22.04 -12.07
CA PRO A 527 -17.58 22.60 -12.62
C PRO A 527 -16.84 23.41 -11.55
N PRO A 528 -15.51 23.62 -11.66
CA PRO A 528 -14.76 24.41 -10.71
C PRO A 528 -15.09 25.89 -10.92
N ILE A 529 -16.09 26.39 -10.18
CA ILE A 529 -16.30 27.81 -9.96
C ILE A 529 -16.30 28.01 -8.45
N GLY A 530 -15.47 28.97 -8.01
CA GLY A 530 -15.05 29.14 -6.63
C GLY A 530 -16.16 29.33 -5.61
N LEU A 531 -15.77 29.03 -4.37
CA LEU A 531 -16.26 29.55 -3.09
C LEU A 531 -17.78 29.74 -2.87
N ASN A 532 -18.19 29.20 -1.71
CA ASN A 532 -19.41 29.42 -0.93
C ASN A 532 -20.64 28.56 -1.25
N VAL A 533 -20.78 27.45 -0.51
CA VAL A 533 -21.97 27.23 0.37
C VAL A 533 -21.57 26.30 1.54
N PHE A 534 -21.07 26.88 2.64
CA PHE A 534 -21.17 26.29 3.98
C PHE A 534 -21.51 27.41 4.97
N LEU A 535 -22.80 27.56 5.28
CA LEU A 535 -23.32 28.01 6.57
C LEU A 535 -24.27 26.93 7.08
#